data_AF-A0A2A2LXN5-F1
#
_entry.id   AF-A0A2A2LXN5-F1
#
_cell.length_a   1.000
_cell.length_b   1.000
_cell.length_c   1.000
_cell.angle_alpha   90.00
_cell.angle_beta   90.00
_cell.angle_gamma   90.00
#
_symmetry.space_group_name_H-M   'P 1'
#
loop_
_entity.id
_entity.type
_entity.pdbx_description
1 polymer ?
#
loop_
_entity_poly.entity_id
_entity_poly.type
_entity_poly.pdbx_seq_one_letter_code
_entity_poly.pdbx_strand_id
1 'polypeptide(L)'
;MKSALFVSKSDSHERRSTNIFKISTSVTRTSPRSLTTNKGQTSYYTINEEVFKPNGFEIISASEPVPLLKNTKPKTCDQIFSSWLDIALEYVPPSYPAKSIPPELIPEFTMNGHAVLTQAYHNDMAKPMPKIWNQIPAWLNLDPLTLSSYGAGGISVLHSIKYMNVTGMNGIVIGSVDPWVEVISLQIGANSLLTVEYQRFELLYVFRNNNPQPFQLKNEDFTTTNPTTQDLFVLLKL
;
A
#
# COMPACT_ATOMS: atom_id res chain seq x y z
N MET A 1 -17.33 -7.31 -10.11
CA MET A 1 -16.80 -6.38 -9.09
C MET A 1 -15.28 -6.54 -9.07
N LYS A 2 -14.51 -5.51 -9.44
CA LYS A 2 -13.05 -5.53 -9.28
C LYS A 2 -12.76 -4.79 -7.98
N SER A 3 -12.47 -5.52 -6.91
CA SER A 3 -12.12 -4.95 -5.61
C SER A 3 -10.60 -5.00 -5.48
N ALA A 4 -9.99 -3.85 -5.21
CA ALA A 4 -8.57 -3.77 -4.90
C ALA A 4 -8.42 -3.68 -3.38
N LEU A 5 -7.73 -4.65 -2.79
CA LEU A 5 -7.37 -4.66 -1.37
C LEU A 5 -5.93 -4.15 -1.26
N PHE A 6 -5.73 -2.99 -0.64
CA PHE A 6 -4.41 -2.46 -0.33
C PHE A 6 -4.14 -2.67 1.16
N VAL A 7 -3.14 -3.51 1.46
CA VAL A 7 -2.61 -3.71 2.83
C VAL A 7 -1.22 -3.08 2.86
N SER A 8 -1.01 -2.06 3.69
CA SER A 8 0.31 -1.46 3.91
C SER A 8 0.62 -1.44 5.41
N LYS A 9 1.85 -1.80 5.80
CA LYS A 9 2.36 -1.72 7.17
C LYS A 9 3.50 -0.71 7.22
N SER A 10 3.41 0.31 8.08
CA SER A 10 4.27 1.51 8.06
C SER A 10 5.68 1.28 8.59
N ASP A 11 6.68 1.80 7.89
CA ASP A 11 7.99 2.13 8.44
C ASP A 11 8.48 3.45 7.80
N SER A 12 8.75 4.46 8.63
CA SER A 12 9.16 5.80 8.21
C SER A 12 10.63 6.06 8.59
N HIS A 13 11.49 6.20 7.58
CA HIS A 13 12.53 7.24 7.44
C HIS A 13 13.65 6.79 6.49
N GLU A 14 13.80 7.48 5.35
CA GLU A 14 15.11 7.63 4.71
C GLU A 14 15.20 8.94 3.91
N ARG A 15 16.36 9.61 3.99
CA ARG A 15 16.62 10.94 3.43
C ARG A 15 16.92 10.86 1.92
N ARG A 16 16.46 11.91 1.23
CA ARG A 16 16.63 12.26 -0.19
C ARG A 16 17.99 11.90 -0.82
N SER A 17 17.93 11.41 -2.06
CA SER A 17 18.74 11.95 -3.16
C SER A 17 17.94 11.92 -4.46
N THR A 18 17.71 13.10 -5.04
CA THR A 18 17.05 13.33 -6.33
C THR A 18 17.99 13.00 -7.48
N ASN A 19 17.55 12.18 -8.42
CA ASN A 19 18.02 12.25 -9.81
C ASN A 19 16.86 11.95 -10.77
N ILE A 20 16.47 12.99 -11.51
CA ILE A 20 15.51 12.94 -12.60
C ILE A 20 16.24 12.40 -13.82
N PHE A 21 15.77 11.30 -14.41
CA PHE A 21 16.18 10.93 -15.77
C PHE A 21 14.95 10.73 -16.67
N LYS A 22 15.04 11.38 -17.83
CA LYS A 22 14.00 11.53 -18.85
C LYS A 22 14.43 10.77 -20.12
N ILE A 23 13.46 10.12 -20.76
CA ILE A 23 13.35 9.74 -22.19
C ILE A 23 14.17 8.52 -22.68
N SER A 24 13.48 7.49 -23.20
CA SER A 24 13.39 7.22 -24.65
C SER A 24 12.57 5.95 -24.94
N THR A 25 11.57 6.10 -25.81
CA THR A 25 10.78 5.02 -26.41
C THR A 25 11.51 4.45 -27.62
N SER A 26 11.94 3.19 -27.53
CA SER A 26 11.98 2.28 -28.67
C SER A 26 11.98 0.83 -28.18
N VAL A 27 11.06 0.04 -28.73
CA VAL A 27 10.90 -1.39 -28.44
C VAL A 27 11.78 -2.17 -29.40
N THR A 28 12.75 -2.92 -28.87
CA THR A 28 13.35 -4.07 -29.54
C THR A 28 13.65 -5.18 -28.52
N ARG A 29 13.45 -6.43 -28.94
CA ARG A 29 13.75 -7.67 -28.18
C ARG A 29 15.24 -7.71 -27.77
N THR A 30 15.52 -8.38 -26.65
CA THR A 30 16.83 -8.89 -26.18
C THR A 30 17.87 -7.91 -25.63
N SER A 31 17.70 -7.55 -24.35
CA SER A 31 18.77 -7.57 -23.33
C SER A 31 18.10 -8.01 -22.01
N PRO A 32 18.67 -8.93 -21.22
CA PRO A 32 18.13 -9.22 -19.90
C PRO A 32 18.30 -7.95 -19.06
N ARG A 33 17.23 -7.15 -18.95
CA ARG A 33 17.21 -5.97 -18.09
C ARG A 33 17.74 -6.38 -16.72
N SER A 34 18.79 -5.70 -16.28
CA SER A 34 19.42 -5.93 -14.99
C SER A 34 18.90 -4.92 -13.97
N LEU A 35 18.87 -5.34 -12.72
CA LEU A 35 18.46 -4.55 -11.58
C LEU A 35 19.51 -4.72 -10.46
N THR A 36 19.68 -3.69 -9.65
CA THR A 36 20.61 -3.72 -8.52
C THR A 36 19.89 -4.23 -7.29
N THR A 37 20.50 -5.21 -6.61
CA THR A 37 20.01 -5.84 -5.38
C THR A 37 21.10 -5.83 -4.32
N ASN A 38 20.78 -6.33 -3.13
CA ASN A 38 21.77 -6.59 -2.08
C ASN A 38 22.84 -7.62 -2.51
N LYS A 39 22.54 -8.49 -3.49
CA LYS A 39 23.52 -9.41 -4.12
C LYS A 39 24.32 -8.77 -5.26
N GLY A 40 24.15 -7.47 -5.52
CA GLY A 40 24.73 -6.78 -6.66
C GLY A 40 23.79 -6.73 -7.87
N GLN A 41 24.34 -6.57 -9.08
CA GLN A 41 23.54 -6.63 -10.30
C GLN A 41 23.01 -8.04 -10.54
N THR A 42 21.71 -8.14 -10.79
CA THR A 42 21.02 -9.39 -11.14
C THR A 42 20.06 -9.14 -12.30
N SER A 43 19.50 -10.21 -12.87
CA SER A 43 18.53 -10.11 -13.96
C SER A 43 17.10 -10.23 -13.45
N TYR A 44 16.13 -9.65 -14.18
CA TYR A 44 14.71 -9.92 -13.91
C TYR A 44 14.36 -11.42 -14.01
N TYR A 45 15.06 -12.20 -14.83
CA TYR A 45 14.88 -13.65 -14.88
C TYR A 45 15.24 -14.32 -13.55
N THR A 46 16.43 -14.01 -13.02
CA THR A 46 16.90 -14.53 -11.73
C THR A 46 15.95 -14.17 -10.60
N ILE A 47 15.49 -12.91 -10.54
CA ILE A 47 14.50 -12.48 -9.54
C ILE A 47 13.16 -13.20 -9.71
N ASN A 48 12.72 -13.44 -10.95
CA ASN A 48 11.49 -14.17 -11.20
C ASN A 48 11.55 -15.61 -10.66
N GLU A 49 12.66 -16.32 -10.92
CA GLU A 49 12.85 -17.71 -10.47
C GLU A 49 13.09 -17.82 -8.96
N GLU A 50 13.88 -16.93 -8.37
CA GLU A 50 14.30 -17.04 -6.97
C GLU A 50 13.33 -16.36 -6.00
N VAL A 51 12.54 -15.38 -6.43
CA VAL A 51 11.68 -14.58 -5.54
C VAL A 51 10.21 -14.73 -5.90
N PHE A 52 9.80 -14.37 -7.12
CA PHE A 52 8.37 -14.26 -7.42
C PHE A 52 7.67 -15.60 -7.62
N LYS A 53 8.23 -16.50 -8.44
CA LYS A 53 7.63 -17.81 -8.73
C LYS A 53 7.41 -18.67 -7.48
N PRO A 54 8.39 -18.80 -6.56
CA PRO A 54 8.20 -19.54 -5.31
C PRO A 54 7.06 -18.98 -4.45
N ASN A 55 6.80 -17.67 -4.55
CA ASN A 55 5.77 -16.96 -3.79
C ASN A 55 4.43 -16.83 -4.54
N GLY A 56 4.24 -17.54 -5.65
CA GLY A 56 2.97 -17.54 -6.39
C GLY A 56 2.76 -16.32 -7.30
N PHE A 57 3.84 -15.67 -7.73
CA PHE A 57 3.81 -14.56 -8.68
C PHE A 57 4.72 -14.82 -9.87
N GLU A 58 4.48 -14.15 -10.99
CA GLU A 58 5.32 -14.22 -12.17
C GLU A 58 5.50 -12.85 -12.80
N ILE A 59 6.73 -12.46 -13.14
CA ILE A 59 7.01 -11.25 -13.89
C ILE A 59 6.52 -11.42 -15.33
N ILE A 60 5.52 -10.63 -15.70
CA ILE A 60 4.97 -10.60 -17.07
C ILE A 60 5.48 -9.39 -17.88
N SER A 61 6.03 -8.38 -17.22
CA SER A 61 6.71 -7.27 -17.88
C SER A 61 7.80 -6.70 -16.98
N ALA A 62 9.03 -6.65 -17.49
CA ALA A 62 10.16 -5.99 -16.85
C ALA A 62 10.08 -4.47 -17.07
N SER A 63 9.08 -3.81 -16.48
CA SER A 63 8.88 -2.37 -16.53
C SER A 63 9.63 -1.63 -15.42
N GLU A 64 10.04 -0.40 -15.71
CA GLU A 64 10.58 0.52 -14.71
C GLU A 64 9.47 1.49 -14.24
N PRO A 65 9.48 1.93 -12.95
CA PRO A 65 10.40 1.54 -11.88
C PRO A 65 9.98 0.25 -11.15
N VAL A 66 8.83 -0.33 -11.50
CA VAL A 66 8.29 -1.53 -10.84
C VAL A 66 7.86 -2.54 -11.91
N PRO A 67 8.29 -3.82 -11.82
CA PRO A 67 7.86 -4.84 -12.76
C PRO A 67 6.37 -5.13 -12.60
N LEU A 68 5.74 -5.55 -13.69
CA LEU A 68 4.37 -6.02 -13.65
C LEU A 68 4.35 -7.51 -13.32
N LEU A 69 3.63 -7.86 -12.26
CA LEU A 69 3.49 -9.22 -11.76
C LEU A 69 2.10 -9.77 -12.06
N LYS A 70 2.02 -11.06 -12.35
CA LYS A 70 0.78 -11.82 -12.38
C LYS A 70 0.75 -12.76 -11.18
N ASN A 71 -0.32 -12.73 -10.39
CA ASN A 71 -0.57 -13.75 -9.39
C ASN A 71 -0.93 -15.07 -10.10
N THR A 72 -0.15 -16.13 -9.84
CA THR A 72 -0.33 -17.45 -10.46
C THR A 72 -1.38 -18.29 -9.74
N LYS A 73 -1.75 -17.90 -8.52
CA LYS A 73 -2.77 -18.55 -7.68
C LYS A 73 -3.70 -17.48 -7.07
N PRO A 74 -4.52 -16.80 -7.89
CA PRO A 74 -5.42 -15.76 -7.40
C PRO A 74 -6.40 -16.36 -6.38
N LYS A 75 -6.54 -15.67 -5.24
CA LYS A 75 -7.52 -16.00 -4.21
C LYS A 75 -8.75 -15.11 -4.35
N THR A 76 -9.92 -15.62 -4.01
CA THR A 76 -11.14 -14.80 -3.88
C THR A 76 -11.07 -13.95 -2.61
N CYS A 77 -11.91 -12.91 -2.54
CA CYS A 77 -12.03 -12.10 -1.31
C CYS A 77 -12.39 -12.98 -0.11
N ASP A 78 -13.36 -13.89 -0.26
CA ASP A 78 -13.79 -14.80 0.81
C ASP A 78 -12.64 -15.67 1.33
N GLN A 79 -11.80 -16.19 0.42
CA GLN A 79 -10.63 -16.98 0.79
C GLN A 79 -9.58 -16.14 1.55
N ILE A 80 -9.37 -14.89 1.14
CA ILE A 80 -8.45 -13.98 1.82
C ILE A 80 -8.99 -13.64 3.21
N PHE A 81 -10.26 -13.22 3.31
CA PHE A 81 -10.87 -12.82 4.57
C PHE A 81 -10.98 -13.97 5.57
N SER A 82 -11.40 -15.15 5.12
CA SER A 82 -11.51 -16.32 6.00
C SER A 82 -10.13 -16.72 6.55
N SER A 83 -9.10 -16.76 5.69
CA SER A 83 -7.74 -17.08 6.13
C SER A 83 -7.19 -16.05 7.13
N TRP A 84 -7.48 -14.76 6.94
CA TRP A 84 -7.09 -13.73 7.91
C TRP A 84 -7.87 -13.81 9.22
N LEU A 85 -9.15 -14.17 9.14
CA LEU A 85 -9.99 -14.37 10.32
C LEU A 85 -9.46 -15.54 11.15
N ASP A 86 -9.13 -16.66 10.53
CA ASP A 86 -8.58 -17.83 11.20
C ASP A 86 -7.28 -17.46 11.94
N ILE A 87 -6.35 -16.78 11.27
CA ILE A 87 -5.11 -16.28 11.88
C ILE A 87 -5.41 -15.35 13.06
N ALA A 88 -6.34 -14.41 12.89
CA ALA A 88 -6.68 -13.43 13.92
C ALA A 88 -7.32 -14.07 15.15
N LEU A 89 -8.09 -15.14 14.98
CA LEU A 89 -8.73 -15.89 16.06
C LEU A 89 -7.72 -16.75 16.85
N GLU A 90 -6.70 -17.29 16.17
CA GLU A 90 -5.64 -18.08 16.79
C GLU A 90 -4.50 -17.23 17.37
N TYR A 91 -4.41 -15.95 16.99
CA TYR A 91 -3.31 -15.09 17.36
C TYR A 91 -3.30 -14.75 18.86
N VAL A 92 -2.28 -15.25 19.55
CA VAL A 92 -1.96 -14.85 20.93
C VAL A 92 -0.76 -13.91 20.90
N PRO A 93 -0.93 -12.61 21.18
CA PRO A 93 0.18 -11.66 21.15
C PRO A 93 1.21 -12.00 22.23
N PRO A 94 2.51 -12.07 21.89
CA PRO A 94 3.55 -12.30 22.88
C PRO A 94 3.69 -11.09 23.81
N SER A 95 4.11 -11.31 25.06
CA SER A 95 4.33 -10.24 26.04
C SER A 95 5.40 -9.23 25.61
N TYR A 96 6.32 -9.62 24.73
CA TYR A 96 7.29 -8.73 24.10
C TYR A 96 7.51 -9.15 22.65
N PRO A 97 7.47 -8.22 21.68
CA PRO A 97 7.78 -8.55 20.31
C PRO A 97 9.28 -8.90 20.19
N ALA A 98 9.58 -9.92 19.39
CA ALA A 98 10.94 -10.34 19.11
C ALA A 98 11.76 -9.19 18.51
N LYS A 99 13.01 -9.02 18.97
CA LYS A 99 13.90 -7.92 18.52
C LYS A 99 14.71 -8.27 17.28
N SER A 100 14.70 -9.54 16.87
CA SER A 100 15.49 -10.06 15.78
C SER A 100 14.69 -11.10 15.01
N ILE A 101 14.92 -11.15 13.70
CA ILE A 101 14.42 -12.21 12.84
C ILE A 101 15.20 -13.49 13.19
N PRO A 102 14.54 -14.63 13.45
CA PRO A 102 15.23 -15.91 13.63
C PRO A 102 16.14 -16.23 12.43
N PRO A 103 17.39 -16.71 12.64
CA PRO A 103 18.34 -16.93 11.55
C PRO A 103 17.81 -17.77 10.39
N GLU A 104 16.97 -18.76 10.69
CA GLU A 104 16.33 -19.65 9.74
C GLU A 104 15.31 -18.95 8.82
N LEU A 105 14.73 -17.82 9.27
CA LEU A 105 13.76 -17.03 8.50
C LEU A 105 14.41 -15.89 7.71
N ILE A 106 15.70 -15.60 7.92
CA ILE A 106 16.40 -14.52 7.20
C ILE A 106 16.22 -14.63 5.67
N PRO A 107 16.34 -15.82 5.03
CA PRO A 107 16.12 -15.93 3.59
C PRO A 107 14.72 -15.47 3.17
N GLU A 108 13.68 -15.81 3.92
CA GLU A 108 12.30 -15.43 3.62
C GLU A 108 12.11 -13.91 3.72
N PHE A 109 12.60 -13.30 4.81
CA PHE A 109 12.49 -11.87 5.04
C PHE A 109 13.34 -11.01 4.09
N THR A 110 14.40 -11.59 3.54
CA THR A 110 15.33 -10.88 2.63
C THR A 110 15.10 -11.22 1.16
N MET A 111 13.99 -11.89 0.82
CA MET A 111 13.72 -12.35 -0.55
C MET A 111 14.91 -13.14 -1.11
N ASN A 112 15.34 -14.18 -0.39
CA ASN A 112 16.53 -14.98 -0.65
C ASN A 112 17.83 -14.15 -0.73
N GLY A 113 17.94 -13.09 0.07
CA GLY A 113 19.08 -12.20 0.14
C GLY A 113 19.14 -11.10 -0.94
N HIS A 114 18.13 -10.99 -1.81
CA HIS A 114 18.04 -9.90 -2.80
C HIS A 114 17.64 -8.56 -2.18
N ALA A 115 16.86 -8.57 -1.09
CA ALA A 115 16.50 -7.38 -0.32
C ALA A 115 17.62 -6.99 0.65
N VAL A 116 17.80 -5.68 0.85
CA VAL A 116 18.65 -5.16 1.93
C VAL A 116 17.90 -5.32 3.25
N LEU A 117 18.56 -5.86 4.27
CA LEU A 117 18.02 -5.93 5.63
C LEU A 117 18.49 -4.72 6.44
N THR A 118 17.54 -3.88 6.85
CA THR A 118 17.79 -2.75 7.76
C THR A 118 17.17 -3.07 9.12
N GLN A 119 17.89 -2.80 10.20
CA GLN A 119 17.41 -3.07 11.56
C GLN A 119 16.62 -1.89 12.11
N ALA A 120 15.35 -2.11 12.40
CA ALA A 120 14.48 -1.23 13.18
C ALA A 120 13.69 -2.07 14.20
N TYR A 121 13.36 -1.49 15.36
CA TYR A 121 12.55 -2.16 16.37
C TYR A 121 11.50 -1.20 16.92
N HIS A 122 10.24 -1.57 16.76
CA HIS A 122 9.08 -0.84 17.25
C HIS A 122 8.33 -1.72 18.24
N ASN A 123 8.05 -1.15 19.41
CA ASN A 123 7.20 -1.79 20.42
C ASN A 123 5.84 -1.06 20.43
N ASP A 124 4.94 -1.54 19.59
CA ASP A 124 3.60 -0.94 19.40
C ASP A 124 2.61 -1.31 20.52
N MET A 125 3.09 -1.86 21.65
CA MET A 125 2.28 -2.07 22.86
C MET A 125 2.05 -0.78 23.67
N ALA A 126 2.67 0.34 23.29
CA ALA A 126 2.35 1.64 23.87
C ALA A 126 0.91 2.05 23.52
N LYS A 127 0.23 2.78 24.41
CA LYS A 127 -1.11 3.32 24.13
C LYS A 127 -1.04 4.19 22.87
N PRO A 128 -1.77 3.86 21.79
CA PRO A 128 -1.75 4.66 20.59
C PRO A 128 -2.24 6.08 20.91
N MET A 129 -1.51 7.09 20.44
CA MET A 129 -1.95 8.47 20.53
C MET A 129 -3.01 8.72 19.46
N PRO A 130 -4.14 9.38 19.80
CA PRO A 130 -5.12 9.75 18.79
C PRO A 130 -4.49 10.56 17.66
N LYS A 131 -4.76 10.18 16.41
CA LYS A 131 -4.32 10.95 15.24
C LYS A 131 -5.42 11.84 14.70
N ILE A 132 -5.05 13.00 14.18
CA ILE A 132 -5.98 13.92 13.51
C ILE A 132 -5.53 14.05 12.06
N TRP A 133 -6.45 13.85 11.11
CA TRP A 133 -6.17 13.91 9.67
C TRP A 133 -6.60 15.24 9.05
N ASN A 134 -6.06 16.35 9.56
CA ASN A 134 -6.36 17.69 9.08
C ASN A 134 -5.54 18.12 7.85
N GLN A 135 -4.54 17.33 7.46
CA GLN A 135 -3.63 17.60 6.35
C GLN A 135 -4.18 17.19 4.97
N ILE A 136 -5.25 16.38 4.92
CA ILE A 136 -5.83 15.86 3.67
C ILE A 136 -6.14 16.97 2.65
N PRO A 137 -6.79 18.10 3.02
CA PRO A 137 -7.07 19.17 2.05
C PRO A 137 -5.82 19.74 1.38
N ALA A 138 -4.73 19.88 2.13
CA ALA A 138 -3.46 20.35 1.58
C ALA A 138 -2.83 19.30 0.67
N TRP A 139 -2.89 18.03 1.06
CA TRP A 139 -2.27 16.92 0.34
C TRP A 139 -2.93 16.62 -1.01
N LEU A 140 -4.23 16.89 -1.17
CA LEU A 140 -4.91 16.76 -2.47
C LEU A 140 -4.30 17.62 -3.59
N ASN A 141 -3.57 18.67 -3.23
CA ASN A 141 -2.90 19.56 -4.19
C ASN A 141 -1.41 19.24 -4.39
N LEU A 142 -0.87 18.25 -3.66
CA LEU A 142 0.51 17.82 -3.78
C LEU A 142 0.66 16.79 -4.91
N ASP A 143 1.87 16.69 -5.47
CA ASP A 143 2.19 15.60 -6.40
C ASP A 143 2.10 14.26 -5.63
N PRO A 144 1.32 13.27 -6.11
CA PRO A 144 1.25 11.94 -5.51
C PRO A 144 2.60 11.30 -5.17
N LEU A 145 3.64 11.58 -5.98
CA LEU A 145 5.00 11.07 -5.74
C LEU A 145 5.64 11.64 -4.46
N THR A 146 5.16 12.78 -3.98
CA THR A 146 5.65 13.46 -2.77
C THR A 146 4.93 13.02 -1.50
N LEU A 147 3.78 12.34 -1.64
CA LEU A 147 2.94 11.89 -0.52
C LEU A 147 3.34 10.52 0.03
N SER A 148 4.22 9.80 -0.68
CA SER A 148 4.67 8.47 -0.27
C SER A 148 5.37 8.53 1.09
N SER A 149 4.66 8.12 2.14
CA SER A 149 5.24 7.89 3.48
C SER A 149 6.31 6.80 3.47
N TYR A 150 6.38 5.99 2.40
CA TYR A 150 7.29 4.86 2.22
C TYR A 150 8.45 5.13 1.26
N GLY A 151 8.73 6.40 0.93
CA GLY A 151 9.79 6.75 -0.03
C GLY A 151 9.60 6.03 -1.37
N ALA A 152 10.63 5.31 -1.83
CA ALA A 152 10.55 4.53 -3.07
C ALA A 152 9.49 3.41 -3.02
N GLY A 153 9.14 2.88 -1.83
CA GLY A 153 8.15 1.83 -1.66
C GLY A 153 6.73 2.25 -2.08
N GLY A 154 6.33 3.49 -1.80
CA GLY A 154 5.00 3.99 -2.17
C GLY A 154 4.83 4.28 -3.66
N ILE A 155 5.92 4.31 -4.44
CA ILE A 155 5.85 4.37 -5.91
C ILE A 155 5.12 3.14 -6.45
N SER A 156 5.37 1.96 -5.87
CA SER A 156 4.67 0.72 -6.28
C SER A 156 3.16 0.80 -6.08
N VAL A 157 2.71 1.41 -4.99
CA VAL A 157 1.27 1.63 -4.70
C VAL A 157 0.67 2.60 -5.69
N LEU A 158 1.31 3.75 -5.93
CA LEU A 158 0.87 4.72 -6.94
C LEU A 158 0.74 4.08 -8.34
N HIS A 159 1.76 3.34 -8.77
CA HIS A 159 1.76 2.65 -10.05
C HIS A 159 0.68 1.58 -10.12
N SER A 160 0.43 0.85 -9.02
CA SER A 160 -0.63 -0.15 -8.93
C SER A 160 -2.01 0.48 -9.06
N ILE A 161 -2.28 1.58 -8.34
CA ILE A 161 -3.56 2.31 -8.41
C ILE A 161 -3.81 2.82 -9.83
N LYS A 162 -2.79 3.39 -10.48
CA LYS A 162 -2.87 3.84 -11.88
C LYS A 162 -3.11 2.68 -12.85
N TYR A 163 -2.38 1.58 -12.69
CA TYR A 163 -2.51 0.40 -13.55
C TYR A 163 -3.91 -0.24 -13.44
N MET A 164 -4.46 -0.28 -12.23
CA MET A 164 -5.80 -0.83 -11.98
C MET A 164 -6.93 0.09 -12.45
N ASN A 165 -6.63 1.36 -12.76
CA ASN A 165 -7.58 2.39 -13.17
C ASN A 165 -8.80 2.46 -12.23
N VAL A 166 -8.56 2.88 -10.99
CA VAL A 166 -9.59 2.94 -9.94
C VAL A 166 -10.61 4.07 -10.13
N THR A 167 -10.58 4.80 -11.25
CA THR A 167 -11.49 5.90 -11.53
C THR A 167 -12.95 5.44 -11.41
N GLY A 168 -13.74 6.16 -10.61
CA GLY A 168 -15.15 5.84 -10.37
C GLY A 168 -15.40 4.64 -9.44
N MET A 169 -14.35 4.01 -8.89
CA MET A 169 -14.50 2.84 -8.03
C MET A 169 -14.62 3.21 -6.55
N ASN A 170 -15.39 2.42 -5.81
CA ASN A 170 -15.41 2.45 -4.36
C ASN A 170 -14.34 1.49 -3.82
N GLY A 171 -13.55 1.91 -2.83
CA GLY A 171 -12.43 1.15 -2.29
C GLY A 171 -12.45 1.04 -0.78
N ILE A 172 -11.65 0.11 -0.26
CA ILE A 172 -11.36 -0.01 1.17
C ILE A 172 -9.85 0.08 1.39
N VAL A 173 -9.43 0.88 2.36
CA VAL A 173 -8.03 1.00 2.81
C VAL A 173 -7.95 0.46 4.23
N ILE A 174 -6.94 -0.37 4.53
CA ILE A 174 -6.80 -0.97 5.87
C ILE A 174 -5.41 -0.65 6.42
N GLY A 175 -5.36 -0.12 7.64
CA GLY A 175 -4.12 0.15 8.38
C GLY A 175 -3.33 1.35 7.87
N SER A 176 -4.01 2.40 7.42
CA SER A 176 -3.38 3.62 6.96
C SER A 176 -3.05 4.51 8.15
N VAL A 177 -1.77 4.60 8.51
CA VAL A 177 -1.30 5.43 9.64
C VAL A 177 -1.38 6.93 9.33
N ASP A 178 -1.20 7.30 8.07
CA ASP A 178 -1.40 8.65 7.51
C ASP A 178 -2.17 8.51 6.19
N PRO A 179 -3.00 9.49 5.78
CA PRO A 179 -4.00 9.33 4.73
C PRO A 179 -3.45 9.40 3.29
N TRP A 180 -2.24 8.89 3.05
CA TRP A 180 -1.56 9.06 1.75
C TRP A 180 -2.14 8.16 0.66
N VAL A 181 -2.52 6.91 0.97
CA VAL A 181 -3.17 5.99 0.00
C VAL A 181 -4.54 6.54 -0.38
N GLU A 182 -5.25 7.07 0.61
CA GLU A 182 -6.55 7.72 0.46
C GLU A 182 -6.45 8.91 -0.47
N VAL A 183 -5.54 9.84 -0.18
CA VAL A 183 -5.32 11.04 -1.01
C VAL A 183 -4.97 10.65 -2.44
N ILE A 184 -4.00 9.74 -2.64
CA ILE A 184 -3.59 9.32 -3.99
C ILE A 184 -4.75 8.71 -4.76
N SER A 185 -5.56 7.87 -4.10
CA SER A 185 -6.72 7.22 -4.73
C SER A 185 -7.80 8.23 -5.12
N LEU A 186 -8.08 9.22 -4.27
CA LEU A 186 -9.01 10.32 -4.56
C LEU A 186 -8.50 11.20 -5.71
N GLN A 187 -7.22 11.57 -5.71
CA GLN A 187 -6.58 12.34 -6.78
C GLN A 187 -6.66 11.63 -8.14
N ILE A 188 -6.56 10.30 -8.15
CA ILE A 188 -6.67 9.48 -9.38
C ILE A 188 -8.14 9.31 -9.82
N GLY A 189 -9.11 9.56 -8.94
CA GLY A 189 -10.53 9.61 -9.28
C GLY A 189 -11.37 8.49 -8.69
N ALA A 190 -10.93 7.80 -7.62
CA ALA A 190 -11.78 6.87 -6.89
C ALA A 190 -13.09 7.55 -6.46
N ASN A 191 -14.22 6.83 -6.52
CA ASN A 191 -15.54 7.36 -6.17
C ASN A 191 -15.85 7.31 -4.68
N SER A 192 -15.27 6.42 -3.89
CA SER A 192 -15.34 6.54 -2.42
C SER A 192 -14.32 5.62 -1.80
N LEU A 193 -13.91 5.93 -0.58
CA LEU A 193 -12.99 5.12 0.19
C LEU A 193 -13.55 4.89 1.57
N LEU A 194 -13.45 3.66 2.03
CA LEU A 194 -13.63 3.29 3.41
C LEU A 194 -12.27 2.97 4.00
N THR A 195 -11.79 3.76 4.96
CA THR A 195 -10.57 3.40 5.70
C THR A 195 -10.93 2.69 6.99
N VAL A 196 -10.21 1.63 7.31
CA VAL A 196 -10.29 0.92 8.59
C VAL A 196 -8.93 1.06 9.27
N GLU A 197 -8.91 1.72 10.41
CA GLU A 197 -7.69 2.02 11.17
C GLU A 197 -7.74 1.38 12.57
N TYR A 198 -6.59 0.90 13.05
CA TYR A 198 -6.47 0.25 14.35
C TYR A 198 -6.26 1.25 15.49
N GLN A 199 -5.71 2.42 15.20
CA GLN A 199 -5.57 3.51 16.15
C GLN A 199 -6.86 4.34 16.26
N ARG A 200 -7.09 4.96 17.42
CA ARG A 200 -8.12 6.00 17.53
C ARG A 200 -7.70 7.21 16.70
N PHE A 201 -8.61 7.78 15.94
CA PHE A 201 -8.37 9.01 15.19
C PHE A 201 -9.61 9.91 15.18
N GLU A 202 -9.43 11.18 14.88
CA GLU A 202 -10.49 12.16 14.66
C GLU A 202 -10.43 12.65 13.20
N LEU A 203 -11.52 12.43 12.47
CA LEU A 203 -11.68 12.96 11.12
C LEU A 203 -12.36 14.32 11.20
N LEU A 204 -11.66 15.37 10.74
CA LEU A 204 -12.23 16.72 10.73
C LEU A 204 -13.00 17.04 9.45
N TYR A 205 -12.74 16.30 8.36
CA TYR A 205 -13.28 16.58 7.04
C TYR A 205 -13.75 15.31 6.32
N VAL A 206 -14.90 15.40 5.65
CA VAL A 206 -15.31 14.47 4.58
C VAL A 206 -15.10 15.18 3.25
N PHE A 207 -14.60 14.48 2.25
CA PHE A 207 -14.51 15.05 0.90
C PHE A 207 -15.80 14.80 0.17
N ARG A 208 -16.24 15.75 -0.64
CA ARG A 208 -17.33 15.60 -1.61
C ARG A 208 -16.89 16.27 -2.89
N ASN A 209 -16.72 15.50 -3.97
CA ASN A 209 -16.19 15.99 -5.25
C ASN A 209 -14.84 16.72 -5.08
N ASN A 210 -13.90 16.12 -4.35
CA ASN A 210 -12.62 16.72 -3.95
C ASN A 210 -12.68 18.00 -3.09
N ASN A 211 -13.86 18.44 -2.63
CA ASN A 211 -13.98 19.57 -1.72
C ASN A 211 -14.14 19.08 -0.27
N PRO A 212 -13.27 19.53 0.67
CA PRO A 212 -13.42 19.21 2.08
C PRO A 212 -14.66 19.87 2.66
N GLN A 213 -15.44 19.10 3.42
CA GLN A 213 -16.59 19.54 4.18
C GLN A 213 -16.36 19.17 5.65
N PRO A 214 -16.72 20.05 6.62
CA PRO A 214 -16.62 19.72 8.04
C PRO A 214 -17.33 18.41 8.36
N PHE A 215 -16.72 17.59 9.21
CA PHE A 215 -17.24 16.28 9.56
C PHE A 215 -18.53 16.38 10.39
N GLN A 216 -19.65 16.01 9.77
CA GLN A 216 -20.87 15.59 10.46
C GLN A 216 -21.43 14.38 9.71
N LEU A 217 -21.11 13.17 10.19
CA LEU A 217 -21.75 11.96 9.68
C LEU A 217 -23.20 11.91 10.14
N LYS A 218 -24.11 11.74 9.19
CA LYS A 218 -25.50 11.43 9.43
C LYS A 218 -25.79 10.06 8.84
N ASN A 219 -26.82 9.38 9.34
CA ASN A 219 -27.22 8.07 8.84
C ASN A 219 -27.51 8.08 7.32
N GLU A 220 -27.98 9.22 6.80
CA GLU A 220 -28.23 9.45 5.38
C GLU A 220 -26.97 9.38 4.50
N ASP A 221 -25.78 9.63 5.05
CA ASP A 221 -24.50 9.51 4.32
C ASP A 221 -24.13 8.05 4.02
N PHE A 222 -24.73 7.08 4.72
CA PHE A 222 -24.53 5.65 4.50
C PHE A 222 -25.64 5.01 3.64
N THR A 223 -26.73 5.74 3.38
CA THR A 223 -27.82 5.28 2.53
C THR A 223 -27.55 5.74 1.10
N THR A 224 -27.11 4.82 0.24
CA THR A 224 -26.69 5.07 -1.14
C THR A 224 -27.86 5.48 -2.03
N THR A 225 -28.21 6.77 -2.06
CA THR A 225 -29.20 7.31 -3.01
C THR A 225 -28.59 8.14 -4.13
N ASN A 226 -27.28 8.42 -4.13
CA ASN A 226 -26.64 9.22 -5.18
C ASN A 226 -25.27 8.65 -5.62
N PRO A 227 -25.09 8.22 -6.88
CA PRO A 227 -23.89 7.52 -7.34
C PRO A 227 -22.70 8.44 -7.70
N THR A 228 -22.72 9.73 -7.32
CA THR A 228 -21.76 10.73 -7.82
C THR A 228 -20.97 11.50 -6.75
N THR A 229 -20.99 11.08 -5.47
CA THR A 229 -20.21 11.74 -4.42
C THR A 229 -18.97 10.93 -4.05
N GLN A 230 -17.81 11.59 -4.17
CA GLN A 230 -16.52 11.12 -3.69
C GLN A 230 -16.40 11.18 -2.17
N ASP A 231 -16.75 10.12 -1.44
CA ASP A 231 -16.80 10.14 0.02
C ASP A 231 -15.68 9.30 0.68
N LEU A 232 -15.03 9.82 1.74
CA LEU A 232 -14.10 9.07 2.60
C LEU A 232 -14.77 8.81 3.95
N PHE A 233 -15.03 7.54 4.25
CA PHE A 233 -15.53 7.09 5.54
C PHE A 233 -14.40 6.41 6.29
N VAL A 234 -14.31 6.59 7.61
CA VAL A 234 -13.33 5.85 8.40
C VAL A 234 -14.02 5.17 9.56
N LEU A 235 -13.88 3.85 9.66
CA LEU A 235 -14.45 3.05 10.74
C LEU A 235 -13.38 2.76 11.79
N LEU A 236 -13.73 3.06 13.04
CA LEU A 236 -12.94 2.73 14.22
C LEU A 236 -13.17 1.26 14.59
N LYS A 237 -12.10 0.50 14.84
CA LYS A 237 -12.21 -0.73 15.61
C LYS A 237 -12.34 -0.38 17.10
N LEU A 238 -13.50 -0.66 17.69
CA LEU A 238 -13.74 -0.50 19.14
C LEU A 238 -12.95 -1.53 19.95
#